data_AF-A0A3D3X3I2-F1
#
_entry.id   AF-A0A3D3X3I2-F1
#
_cell.length_a   1.000
_cell.length_b   1.000
_cell.length_c   1.000
_cell.angle_alpha   90.00
_cell.angle_beta   90.00
_cell.angle_gamma   90.00
#
_symmetry.space_group_name_H-M   'P 1'
#
loop_
_entity.id
_entity.type
_entity.pdbx_description
1 polymer ?
#
loop_
_entity_poly.entity_id
_entity_poly.type
_entity_poly.pdbx_seq_one_letter_code
_entity_poly.pdbx_strand_id
1 'polypeptide(L)' 'MEEPGFFPIRKLAIVGLGLIGGSLAIDLRRLGLASKILGYDSNPQHCRKALDLQLVDHC' A
#
# COMPACT_ATOMS: atom_id res chain seq x y z
N MET A 1 -0.56 -3.02 26.05
CA MET A 1 -1.23 -1.98 25.26
C MET A 1 -0.20 -1.53 24.25
N GLU A 2 -0.33 -1.92 22.98
CA GLU A 2 0.59 -1.45 21.95
C GLU A 2 0.23 0.00 21.63
N GLU A 3 1.20 0.90 21.76
CA GLU A 3 1.06 2.30 21.36
C GLU A 3 0.63 2.35 19.89
N PRO A 4 -0.36 3.18 19.49
CA PRO A 4 -0.73 3.30 18.10
C PRO A 4 0.52 3.70 17.31
N GLY A 5 0.94 2.83 16.39
CA GLY A 5 2.14 3.07 15.57
C GLY A 5 2.10 4.47 14.98
N PHE A 6 3.21 5.20 15.08
CA PHE A 6 3.30 6.53 14.50
C PHE A 6 3.30 6.41 12.97
N PHE A 7 2.14 6.62 12.37
CA PHE A 7 1.98 6.71 10.91
C PHE A 7 2.01 8.19 10.51
N PRO A 8 3.10 8.71 9.92
CA PRO A 8 3.15 10.08 9.44
C PRO A 8 2.11 10.36 8.35
N ILE A 9 1.69 9.33 7.59
CA ILE A 9 0.69 9.44 6.54
C ILE A 9 -0.58 8.70 6.92
N ARG A 10 -1.71 9.41 7.00
CA ARG A 10 -3.01 8.81 7.37
C ARG A 10 -3.67 8.02 6.24
N LYS A 11 -3.58 8.53 5.02
CA LYS A 11 -4.09 7.86 3.80
C LYS A 11 -3.17 8.20 2.64
N LEU A 12 -2.77 7.19 1.87
CA LEU A 12 -1.99 7.34 0.66
C LEU A 12 -2.67 6.60 -0.48
N ALA A 13 -2.69 7.17 -1.68
CA ALA A 13 -3.10 6.46 -2.89
C ALA A 13 -1.89 6.25 -3.81
N ILE A 14 -1.75 5.06 -4.39
CA ILE A 14 -0.73 4.71 -5.36
C ILE A 14 -1.43 4.39 -6.69
N VAL A 15 -1.10 5.16 -7.72
CA VAL A 15 -1.61 4.98 -9.09
C VAL A 15 -0.52 4.32 -9.92
N GLY A 16 -0.78 3.10 -10.39
CA GLY A 16 0.19 2.19 -10.99
C GLY A 16 0.85 1.31 -9.93
N LEU A 17 0.43 0.05 -9.83
CA LEU A 17 0.92 -0.96 -8.88
C LEU A 17 1.86 -1.99 -9.51
N GLY A 18 2.36 -1.70 -10.71
CA GLY A 18 3.46 -2.44 -11.33
C GLY A 18 4.76 -2.35 -10.52
N LEU A 19 5.92 -2.45 -11.17
CA LEU A 19 7.21 -2.56 -10.46
C LEU A 19 7.46 -1.41 -9.46
N ILE A 20 7.27 -0.15 -9.88
CA ILE A 20 7.60 1.04 -9.07
C ILE A 20 6.58 1.24 -7.93
N GLY A 21 5.29 1.29 -8.23
CA GLY A 21 4.29 1.51 -7.19
C GLY A 21 4.13 0.32 -6.25
N GLY A 22 4.35 -0.91 -6.75
CA GLY A 22 4.42 -2.11 -5.93
C GLY A 22 5.59 -2.09 -4.96
N SER A 23 6.80 -1.73 -5.41
CA SER A 23 7.97 -1.60 -4.52
C SER A 23 7.79 -0.49 -3.48
N LEU A 24 7.19 0.63 -3.88
CA LEU A 24 6.84 1.71 -2.96
C LEU A 24 5.84 1.24 -1.89
N ALA A 25 4.79 0.50 -2.28
CA ALA A 25 3.82 -0.05 -1.33
C ALA A 25 4.47 -0.99 -0.30
N ILE A 26 5.42 -1.83 -0.75
CA ILE A 26 6.21 -2.70 0.13
C ILE A 26 6.96 -1.88 1.17
N ASP A 27 7.71 -0.86 0.76
CA ASP A 27 8.53 -0.06 1.68
C ASP A 27 7.66 0.77 2.64
N LEU A 28 6.54 1.32 2.18
CA LEU A 28 5.59 2.05 3.02
C LEU A 28 5.01 1.17 4.14
N ARG A 29 4.68 -0.09 3.83
CA ARG A 29 4.23 -1.08 4.82
C ARG A 29 5.34 -1.43 5.78
N ARG A 30 6.52 -1.78 5.26
CA ARG A 30 7.68 -2.17 6.06
C ARG A 30 8.13 -1.08 7.04
N LEU A 31 8.10 0.17 6.61
CA LEU A 31 8.53 1.33 7.40
C LEU A 31 7.40 1.90 8.28
N GLY A 32 6.18 1.36 8.20
CA GLY A 32 5.04 1.87 8.97
C GLY A 32 4.71 3.33 8.67
N LEU A 33 4.91 3.78 7.42
CA LEU A 33 4.77 5.19 7.06
C LEU A 33 3.32 5.59 6.81
N ALA A 34 2.49 4.65 6.38
CA ALA A 34 1.09 4.90 6.04
C ALA A 34 0.14 3.99 6.81
N SER A 35 -0.86 4.58 7.47
CA SER A 35 -1.90 3.80 8.15
C SER A 35 -2.90 3.16 7.19
N LYS A 36 -3.12 3.78 6.03
CA LYS A 36 -4.01 3.25 4.99
C LYS A 36 -3.45 3.54 3.61
N ILE A 37 -3.39 2.52 2.75
CA ILE A 37 -2.89 2.59 1.37
C ILE A 37 -4.01 2.15 0.43
N LEU A 38 -4.38 3.01 -0.52
CA LEU A 38 -5.27 2.70 -1.63
C LEU A 38 -4.43 2.50 -2.89
N GLY A 39 -4.73 1.47 -3.66
CA GLY A 39 -4.11 1.17 -4.92
C GLY A 39 -5.08 1.43 -6.07
N TYR A 40 -4.52 1.77 -7.23
CA TYR A 40 -5.21 1.74 -8.50
C TYR A 40 -4.22 1.28 -9.57
N ASP A 41 -4.64 0.37 -10.44
CA ASP A 41 -3.89 0.00 -11.64
C ASP A 41 -4.89 -0.33 -12.74
N SER A 42 -4.55 -0.03 -14.00
CA SER A 42 -5.39 -0.39 -15.13
C SER A 42 -5.38 -1.91 -15.40
N ASN A 43 -4.34 -2.61 -14.94
CA ASN A 43 -4.28 -4.06 -14.95
C ASN A 43 -4.87 -4.63 -13.64
N PRO A 44 -6.05 -5.31 -13.69
CA PRO A 44 -6.69 -5.87 -12.50
C PRO A 44 -5.83 -6.94 -11.81
N GLN A 45 -4.90 -7.59 -12.52
CA GLN A 45 -3.98 -8.58 -11.94
C GLN A 45 -2.99 -7.93 -10.96
N HIS A 46 -2.56 -6.69 -11.23
CA HIS A 46 -1.69 -5.96 -10.30
C HIS A 46 -2.44 -5.59 -9.02
N CYS A 47 -3.67 -5.09 -9.14
CA CYS A 47 -4.55 -4.84 -7.99
C CYS A 47 -4.74 -6.11 -7.16
N ARG A 48 -5.10 -7.23 -7.82
CA ARG A 48 -5.32 -8.50 -7.13
C ARG A 48 -4.08 -8.95 -6.37
N LYS A 49 -2.93 -8.95 -7.02
CA LYS A 49 -1.66 -9.32 -6.41
C LYS A 49 -1.29 -8.39 -5.25
N ALA A 50 -1.50 -7.08 -5.36
CA ALA A 50 -1.22 -6.13 -4.29
C ALA A 50 -2.11 -6.34 -3.06
N LEU A 51 -3.38 -6.71 -3.26
CA LEU A 51 -4.31 -7.08 -2.19
C LEU A 51 -3.92 -8.42 -1.55
N ASP A 52 -3.64 -9.44 -2.36
CA ASP A 52 -3.25 -10.78 -1.90
C ASP A 52 -1.93 -10.73 -1.08
N LEU A 53 -1.02 -9.83 -1.45
CA LEU A 53 0.24 -9.56 -0.73
C LEU A 53 0.09 -8.53 0.41
N GLN A 54 -1.12 -8.04 0.68
CA GLN A 54 -1.42 -7.03 1.71
C GLN A 54 -0.62 -5.72 1.57
N LEU A 55 -0.16 -5.38 0.37
CA LEU A 55 0.58 -4.16 0.08
C LEU A 55 -0.34 -2.93 0.15
N VAL A 56 -1.59 -3.08 -0.25
CA VAL A 56 -2.65 -2.05 -0.20
C VAL A 56 -3.87 -2.57 0.56
N ASP A 57 -4.68 -1.67 1.12
CA ASP A 57 -5.93 -2.02 1.80
C ASP A 57 -7.11 -2.10 0.85
N HIS A 58 -7.07 -1.34 -0.26
CA HIS A 58 -8.09 -1.34 -1.30
C HIS A 58 -7.47 -1.18 -2.68
N CYS A 59 -8.08 -1.84 -3.65
CA CYS A 59 -7.91 -1.78 -5.09
C CYS A 59 -9.21 -2.38 -5.66
#